data_AF-A0A8T4QUA2-F1
#
_entry.id   AF-A0A8T4QUA2-F1
#
_cell.length_a   1.000
_cell.length_b   1.000
_cell.length_c   1.000
_cell.angle_alpha   90.00
_cell.angle_beta   90.00
_cell.angle_gamma   90.00
#
_symmetry.space_group_name_H-M   'P 1'
#
loop_
_entity.id
_entity.type
_entity.pdbx_description
1 polymer ?
#
loop_
_entity_poly.entity_id
_entity_poly.type
_entity_poly.pdbx_seq_one_letter_code
_entity_poly.pdbx_strand_id
1 'polypeptide(L)'
;MVGTLYREDIDELLSAFRSHLPTDLEAALDTHDDFNEKERQNEVYNRILLPAQRKLNATVAAQLEVILGTDNDTTKIYGKEKELKLVLLAGLREYFASAKPSEIALMNTLGMDSEQQYDLLTQKYDELVGFRRLQGIESITTIAKLAKDKKATVGDVKRILGERESSYIRAGMYFVNNLAFEKIFHNFDQAAVAKGLILWFDSKGFEIADPVGYANAEIQELVGLRDQIKKGPEHLKYLRAKE
;
A
#
# COMPACT_ATOMS: atom_id res chain seq x y z
N MET A 1 40.02 -20.25 12.78
CA MET A 1 39.81 -21.36 11.82
C MET A 1 38.62 -20.98 10.97
N VAL A 2 38.86 -20.55 9.74
CA VAL A 2 37.80 -20.23 8.77
C VAL A 2 37.52 -21.52 8.01
N GLY A 3 36.43 -22.20 8.35
CA GLY A 3 36.03 -23.43 7.68
C GLY A 3 35.64 -23.12 6.24
N THR A 4 36.35 -23.74 5.30
CA THR A 4 36.04 -23.70 3.87
C THR A 4 34.76 -24.52 3.67
N LEU A 5 33.62 -23.85 3.46
CA LEU A 5 32.41 -24.53 2.96
C LEU A 5 32.73 -25.07 1.57
N TYR A 6 32.72 -26.39 1.41
CA TYR A 6 32.91 -27.01 0.11
C TYR A 6 31.64 -26.81 -0.73
N ARG A 7 31.80 -26.82 -2.05
CA ARG A 7 30.69 -26.61 -3.01
C ARG A 7 29.54 -27.63 -2.81
N GLU A 8 29.90 -28.83 -2.35
CA GLU A 8 28.99 -29.92 -2.00
C GLU A 8 28.14 -29.60 -0.75
N ASP A 9 28.71 -28.89 0.24
CA ASP A 9 28.00 -28.46 1.47
C ASP A 9 26.94 -27.39 1.16
N ILE A 10 27.19 -26.52 0.17
CA ILE A 10 26.24 -25.50 -0.28
C ILE A 10 25.07 -26.15 -1.04
N ASP A 11 25.34 -27.14 -1.88
CA ASP A 11 24.29 -27.86 -2.61
C ASP A 11 23.42 -28.72 -1.69
N GLU A 12 23.99 -29.26 -0.60
CA GLU A 12 23.25 -30.01 0.43
C GLU A 12 22.39 -29.08 1.31
N LEU A 13 22.90 -27.89 1.66
CA LEU A 13 22.17 -26.85 2.40
C LEU A 13 21.03 -26.25 1.55
N LEU A 14 21.28 -26.04 0.25
CA LEU A 14 20.26 -25.65 -0.73
C LEU A 14 19.26 -26.80 -0.99
N SER A 15 19.68 -28.06 -0.94
CA SER A 15 18.80 -29.24 -1.04
C SER A 15 17.86 -29.37 0.16
N ALA A 16 18.35 -29.09 1.38
CA ALA A 16 17.54 -29.07 2.59
C ALA A 16 16.51 -27.93 2.59
N PHE A 17 16.85 -26.75 2.05
CA PHE A 17 15.88 -25.70 1.75
C PHE A 17 14.88 -26.14 0.67
N ARG A 18 15.33 -26.82 -0.39
CA ARG A 18 14.50 -27.29 -1.53
C ARG A 18 13.46 -28.36 -1.16
N SER A 19 13.62 -29.12 -0.07
CA SER A 19 12.65 -30.16 0.32
C SER A 19 11.43 -29.63 1.08
N HIS A 20 11.53 -28.41 1.64
CA HIS A 20 10.44 -27.72 2.36
C HIS A 20 9.78 -26.64 1.48
N LEU A 21 10.53 -26.11 0.50
CA LEU A 21 10.07 -25.06 -0.40
C LEU A 21 8.78 -25.34 -1.20
N PRO A 22 8.49 -26.55 -1.72
CA PRO A 22 7.31 -26.76 -2.56
C PRO A 22 6.01 -26.53 -1.79
N THR A 23 5.94 -27.00 -0.54
CA THR A 23 4.75 -26.88 0.31
C THR A 23 4.58 -25.44 0.82
N ASP A 24 5.68 -24.77 1.19
CA ASP A 24 5.64 -23.39 1.65
C ASP A 24 5.34 -22.40 0.49
N LEU A 25 5.87 -22.66 -0.71
CA LEU A 25 5.63 -21.83 -1.89
C LEU A 25 4.21 -22.02 -2.43
N GLU A 26 3.69 -23.25 -2.47
CA GLU A 26 2.30 -23.51 -2.86
C GLU A 26 1.33 -22.81 -1.90
N ALA A 27 1.54 -22.93 -0.59
CA ALA A 27 0.75 -22.21 0.41
C ALA A 27 0.87 -20.68 0.28
N ALA A 28 2.06 -20.16 -0.04
CA ALA A 28 2.25 -18.73 -0.30
C ALA A 28 1.51 -18.26 -1.56
N LEU A 29 1.56 -19.05 -2.64
CA LEU A 29 0.87 -18.76 -3.88
C LEU A 29 -0.66 -18.82 -3.71
N ASP A 30 -1.17 -19.79 -2.94
CA ASP A 30 -2.59 -19.89 -2.62
C ASP A 30 -3.04 -18.73 -1.71
N THR A 31 -2.23 -18.36 -0.72
CA THR A 31 -2.48 -17.18 0.12
C THR A 31 -2.50 -15.89 -0.72
N HIS A 32 -1.61 -15.77 -1.71
CA HIS A 32 -1.61 -14.65 -2.66
C HIS A 32 -2.87 -14.64 -3.51
N ASP A 33 -3.27 -15.80 -4.05
CA ASP A 33 -4.48 -15.93 -4.85
C ASP A 33 -5.74 -15.53 -4.06
N ASP A 34 -5.86 -15.98 -2.81
CA ASP A 34 -6.91 -15.59 -1.87
C ASP A 34 -6.88 -14.08 -1.57
N PHE A 35 -5.69 -13.50 -1.41
CA PHE A 35 -5.54 -12.06 -1.19
C PHE A 35 -5.93 -11.23 -2.42
N ASN A 36 -5.65 -11.76 -3.61
CA ASN A 36 -5.98 -11.14 -4.90
C ASN A 36 -7.41 -11.43 -5.36
N GLU A 37 -8.16 -12.29 -4.66
CA GLU A 37 -9.59 -12.45 -4.86
C GLU A 37 -10.22 -11.05 -4.74
N LYS A 38 -10.86 -10.61 -5.82
CA LYS A 38 -11.42 -9.27 -5.95
C LYS A 38 -12.29 -8.90 -4.74
N GLU A 39 -12.89 -9.89 -4.10
CA GLU A 39 -13.63 -9.78 -2.84
C GLU A 39 -12.80 -9.25 -1.67
N ARG A 40 -11.58 -9.73 -1.44
CA ARG A 40 -10.71 -9.24 -0.35
C ARG A 40 -10.19 -7.83 -0.62
N GLN A 41 -9.80 -7.53 -1.86
CA GLN A 41 -9.45 -6.15 -2.24
C GLN A 41 -10.65 -5.21 -2.08
N ASN A 42 -11.84 -5.65 -2.50
CA ASN A 42 -13.08 -4.92 -2.28
C ASN A 42 -13.42 -4.79 -0.79
N GLU A 43 -13.09 -5.78 0.04
CA GLU A 43 -13.31 -5.73 1.48
C GLU A 43 -12.40 -4.68 2.13
N VAL A 44 -11.10 -4.69 1.83
CA VAL A 44 -10.15 -3.66 2.31
C VAL A 44 -10.59 -2.28 1.86
N TYR A 45 -10.96 -2.12 0.58
CA TYR A 45 -11.46 -0.86 0.05
C TYR A 45 -12.74 -0.39 0.77
N ASN A 46 -13.79 -1.23 0.80
CA ASN A 46 -15.12 -0.83 1.27
C ASN A 46 -15.26 -0.82 2.79
N ARG A 47 -14.51 -1.65 3.52
CA ARG A 47 -14.62 -1.75 4.98
C ARG A 47 -13.56 -0.94 5.72
N ILE A 48 -12.42 -0.67 5.10
CA ILE A 48 -11.29 -0.01 5.78
C ILE A 48 -10.99 1.34 5.15
N LEU A 49 -10.47 1.37 3.92
CA LEU A 49 -9.88 2.60 3.35
C LEU A 49 -10.92 3.66 3.00
N LEU A 50 -11.99 3.32 2.29
CA LEU A 50 -13.04 4.27 1.91
C LEU A 50 -13.76 4.85 3.13
N PRO A 51 -14.23 4.05 4.12
CA PRO A 51 -14.84 4.60 5.33
C PRO A 51 -13.88 5.49 6.14
N ALA A 52 -12.61 5.09 6.28
CA ALA A 52 -11.61 5.88 7.00
C ALA A 52 -11.33 7.22 6.28
N GLN A 53 -11.20 7.21 4.96
CA GLN A 53 -10.99 8.43 4.18
C GLN A 53 -12.18 9.39 4.27
N ARG A 54 -13.40 8.85 4.21
CA ARG A 54 -14.62 9.66 4.38
C ARG A 54 -14.72 10.27 5.77
N LYS A 55 -14.33 9.54 6.81
CA LYS A 55 -14.25 10.09 8.18
C LYS A 55 -13.20 11.20 8.28
N LEU A 56 -12.02 11.03 7.69
CA LEU A 56 -11.02 12.10 7.62
C LEU A 56 -11.64 13.36 6.99
N ASN A 57 -12.22 13.21 5.81
CA ASN A 57 -12.79 14.33 5.05
C ASN A 57 -13.94 15.00 5.82
N ALA A 58 -14.84 14.21 6.42
CA ALA A 58 -15.97 14.72 7.21
C ALA A 58 -15.50 15.45 8.48
N THR A 59 -14.53 14.89 9.21
CA THR A 59 -13.99 15.51 10.43
C THR A 59 -13.25 16.80 10.11
N VAL A 60 -12.45 16.83 9.04
CA VAL A 60 -11.83 18.07 8.57
C VAL A 60 -12.90 19.10 8.22
N ALA A 61 -13.92 18.72 7.46
CA ALA A 61 -14.99 19.64 7.06
C ALA A 61 -15.72 20.25 8.27
N ALA A 62 -16.02 19.44 9.29
CA ALA A 62 -16.67 19.89 10.52
C ALA A 62 -15.75 20.80 11.36
N GLN A 63 -14.47 20.46 11.50
CA GLN A 63 -13.52 21.26 12.28
C GLN A 63 -13.19 22.59 11.61
N LEU A 64 -13.21 22.67 10.28
CA LEU A 64 -13.08 23.94 9.56
C LEU A 64 -14.24 24.88 9.86
N GLU A 65 -15.47 24.36 10.03
CA GLU A 65 -16.63 25.20 10.40
C GLU A 65 -16.50 25.77 11.81
N VAL A 66 -15.92 25.02 12.74
CA VAL A 66 -15.63 25.49 14.11
C VAL A 66 -14.64 26.66 14.10
N ILE A 67 -13.60 26.62 13.27
CA ILE A 67 -12.60 27.72 13.14
C ILE A 67 -13.18 28.98 12.49
N LEU A 68 -14.28 28.86 11.75
CA LEU A 68 -14.92 29.96 11.04
C LEU A 68 -16.09 30.61 11.81
N GLY A 69 -16.54 30.01 12.91
CA GLY A 69 -17.73 30.45 13.64
C GLY A 69 -17.64 31.80 14.37
N THR A 70 -16.55 32.56 14.24
CA THR A 70 -16.28 33.71 15.13
C THR A 70 -16.09 35.09 14.49
N ASP A 71 -15.93 35.26 13.18
CA ASP A 71 -15.68 36.62 12.62
C ASP A 71 -16.11 36.83 11.16
N ASN A 72 -16.70 38.00 10.87
CA ASN A 72 -17.37 38.46 9.62
C ASN A 72 -16.65 38.28 8.25
N ASP A 73 -15.41 37.79 8.17
CA ASP A 73 -14.68 37.45 6.93
C ASP A 73 -14.47 35.91 6.83
N THR A 74 -15.56 35.20 7.17
CA THR A 74 -15.72 33.82 7.67
C THR A 74 -15.27 32.67 6.76
N THR A 75 -14.47 32.88 5.71
CA THR A 75 -14.05 31.76 4.84
C THR A 75 -12.56 31.72 4.54
N LYS A 76 -11.82 32.79 4.82
CA LYS A 76 -10.38 32.88 4.52
C LYS A 76 -9.56 32.09 5.53
N ILE A 77 -8.53 31.41 5.04
CA ILE A 77 -7.60 30.62 5.86
C ILE A 77 -6.20 31.22 5.95
N TYR A 78 -6.00 32.41 5.37
CA TYR A 78 -4.71 33.09 5.41
C TYR A 78 -4.25 33.35 6.85
N GLY A 79 -3.01 32.97 7.15
CA GLY A 79 -2.42 33.09 8.49
C GLY A 79 -2.87 32.04 9.51
N LYS A 80 -3.80 31.14 9.15
CA LYS A 80 -4.38 30.11 10.05
C LYS A 80 -3.67 28.75 9.97
N GLU A 81 -2.35 28.74 9.74
CA GLU A 81 -1.60 27.50 9.50
C GLU A 81 -1.66 26.55 10.71
N LYS A 82 -1.59 27.07 11.94
CA LYS A 82 -1.64 26.26 13.16
C LYS A 82 -3.02 25.61 13.34
N GLU A 83 -4.08 26.36 13.09
CA GLU A 83 -5.45 25.90 13.17
C GLU A 83 -5.74 24.85 12.10
N LEU A 84 -5.25 25.05 10.87
CA LEU A 84 -5.33 24.03 9.82
C LEU A 84 -4.59 22.74 10.18
N LYS A 85 -3.42 22.83 10.83
CA LYS A 85 -2.72 21.64 11.32
C LYS A 85 -3.55 20.88 12.35
N LEU A 86 -4.21 21.58 13.29
CA LEU A 86 -5.08 20.94 14.28
C LEU A 86 -6.31 20.28 13.65
N VAL A 87 -6.91 20.92 12.63
CA VAL A 87 -8.01 20.34 11.84
C VAL A 87 -7.58 19.05 11.15
N LEU A 88 -6.45 19.11 10.45
CA LEU A 88 -5.91 17.96 9.74
C LEU A 88 -5.52 16.85 10.71
N LEU A 89 -4.96 17.19 11.87
CA LEU A 89 -4.68 16.24 12.94
C LEU A 89 -5.97 15.53 13.40
N ALA A 90 -7.05 16.27 13.64
CA ALA A 90 -8.32 15.67 14.03
C ALA A 90 -8.84 14.70 12.96
N GLY A 91 -8.78 15.08 11.68
CA GLY A 91 -9.15 14.19 10.58
C GLY A 91 -8.27 12.95 10.47
N LEU A 92 -6.95 13.11 10.60
CA LEU A 92 -5.99 12.01 10.57
C LEU A 92 -6.17 11.05 11.75
N ARG A 93 -6.50 11.56 12.94
CA ARG A 93 -6.83 10.72 14.09
C ARG A 93 -8.03 9.83 13.80
N GLU A 94 -9.10 10.37 13.21
CA GLU A 94 -10.29 9.60 12.83
C GLU A 94 -10.01 8.58 11.71
N TYR A 95 -9.15 8.94 10.76
CA TYR A 95 -8.65 8.01 9.75
C TYR A 95 -7.96 6.81 10.40
N PHE A 96 -6.92 7.06 11.21
CA PHE A 96 -6.13 6.00 11.82
C PHE A 96 -6.90 5.23 12.90
N ALA A 97 -7.81 5.86 13.63
CA ALA A 97 -8.71 5.15 14.54
C ALA A 97 -9.60 4.13 13.80
N SER A 98 -9.91 4.37 12.53
CA SER A 98 -10.74 3.47 11.72
C SER A 98 -9.90 2.45 10.93
N ALA A 99 -8.79 2.89 10.33
CA ALA A 99 -7.97 2.06 9.45
C ALA A 99 -6.88 1.27 10.19
N LYS A 100 -6.30 1.83 11.26
CA LYS A 100 -5.16 1.24 11.98
C LYS A 100 -5.11 1.71 13.46
N PRO A 101 -6.04 1.23 14.31
CA PRO A 101 -6.20 1.74 15.69
C PRO A 101 -4.93 1.65 16.55
N SER A 102 -4.02 0.74 16.24
CA SER A 102 -2.74 0.58 16.94
C SER A 102 -1.84 1.80 16.86
N GLU A 103 -1.91 2.61 15.80
CA GLU A 103 -1.15 3.88 15.71
C GLU A 103 -1.66 4.89 16.74
N ILE A 104 -2.99 4.95 16.94
CA ILE A 104 -3.60 5.79 17.98
C ILE A 104 -3.20 5.32 19.37
N ALA A 105 -3.25 4.01 19.61
CA ALA A 105 -2.85 3.43 20.89
C ALA A 105 -1.37 3.72 21.22
N LEU A 106 -0.48 3.61 20.23
CA LEU A 106 0.94 3.91 20.37
C LEU A 106 1.16 5.38 20.76
N MET A 107 0.54 6.32 20.05
CA MET A 107 0.66 7.76 20.37
C MET A 107 0.18 8.09 21.79
N ASN A 108 -0.96 7.52 22.19
CA ASN A 108 -1.50 7.71 23.53
C ASN A 108 -0.55 7.13 24.59
N THR A 109 0.04 5.95 24.33
CA THR A 109 1.00 5.31 25.24
C THR A 109 2.27 6.14 25.39
N LEU A 110 2.74 6.77 24.32
CA LEU A 110 3.93 7.62 24.31
C LEU A 110 3.66 9.04 24.84
N GLY A 111 2.40 9.39 25.13
CA GLY A 111 2.04 10.71 25.65
C GLY A 111 2.40 11.86 24.68
N MET A 112 2.33 11.61 23.38
CA MET A 112 2.72 12.58 22.35
C MET A 112 1.85 13.84 22.40
N ASP A 113 2.45 15.02 22.23
CA ASP A 113 1.72 16.27 22.08
C ASP A 113 1.11 16.42 20.66
N SER A 114 0.30 17.46 20.45
CA SER A 114 -0.40 17.68 19.17
C SER A 114 0.53 17.89 17.97
N GLU A 115 1.71 18.48 18.17
CA GLU A 115 2.67 18.72 17.08
C GLU A 115 3.34 17.40 16.68
N GLN A 116 3.80 16.63 17.67
CA GLN A 116 4.36 15.30 17.47
C GLN A 116 3.36 14.34 16.81
N GLN A 117 2.10 14.35 17.25
CA GLN A 117 1.05 13.53 16.64
C GLN A 117 0.80 13.95 15.19
N TYR A 118 0.76 15.26 14.90
CA TYR A 118 0.56 15.76 13.55
C TYR A 118 1.69 15.29 12.63
N ASP A 119 2.94 15.46 13.03
CA ASP A 119 4.09 15.05 12.24
C ASP A 119 4.12 13.53 12.00
N LEU A 120 3.85 12.72 13.03
CA LEU A 120 3.80 11.26 12.90
C LEU A 120 2.68 10.81 11.96
N LEU A 121 1.44 11.27 12.19
CA LEU A 121 0.30 10.80 11.41
C LEU A 121 0.37 11.29 9.96
N THR A 122 0.87 12.50 9.72
CA THR A 122 1.08 12.98 8.34
C THR A 122 2.14 12.16 7.63
N GLN A 123 3.26 11.84 8.27
CA GLN A 123 4.28 10.96 7.70
C GLN A 123 3.71 9.56 7.39
N LYS A 124 2.98 8.96 8.33
CA LYS A 124 2.37 7.64 8.15
C LYS A 124 1.33 7.63 7.04
N TYR A 125 0.53 8.68 6.96
CA TYR A 125 -0.49 8.80 5.92
C TYR A 125 0.16 9.00 4.55
N ASP A 126 1.14 9.91 4.45
CA ASP A 126 1.89 10.17 3.22
C ASP A 126 2.63 8.91 2.73
N GLU A 127 3.22 8.14 3.64
CA GLU A 127 3.83 6.84 3.31
C GLU A 127 2.79 5.85 2.77
N LEU A 128 1.64 5.73 3.44
CA LEU A 128 0.55 4.84 3.04
C LEU A 128 0.00 5.19 1.65
N VAL A 129 -0.18 6.49 1.36
CA VAL A 129 -0.65 6.94 0.04
C VAL A 129 0.48 7.05 -0.98
N GLY A 130 1.70 6.63 -0.65
CA GLY A 130 2.82 6.62 -1.60
C GLY A 130 3.29 8.01 -2.05
N PHE A 131 3.19 9.02 -1.19
CA PHE A 131 3.77 10.34 -1.46
C PHE A 131 5.26 10.20 -1.83
N ARG A 132 5.68 10.90 -2.90
CA ARG A 132 7.01 10.80 -3.56
C ARG A 132 7.30 9.48 -4.28
N ARG A 133 6.49 8.43 -4.10
CA ARG A 133 6.64 7.15 -4.80
C ARG A 133 5.71 7.06 -6.02
N LEU A 134 4.55 7.69 -5.95
CA LEU A 134 3.55 7.70 -7.01
C LEU A 134 3.41 9.11 -7.60
N GLN A 135 3.41 9.19 -8.93
CA GLN A 135 3.23 10.45 -9.65
C GLN A 135 1.83 11.03 -9.38
N GLY A 136 1.75 12.33 -9.11
CA GLY A 136 0.47 13.02 -8.89
C GLY A 136 -0.13 12.86 -7.49
N ILE A 137 0.54 12.13 -6.57
CA ILE A 137 0.17 12.13 -5.16
C ILE A 137 0.92 13.24 -4.43
N GLU A 138 0.16 14.17 -3.88
CA GLU A 138 0.68 15.21 -3.01
C GLU A 138 0.57 14.82 -1.53
N SER A 139 1.48 15.34 -0.73
CA SER A 139 1.43 15.22 0.73
C SER A 139 0.18 15.89 1.28
N ILE A 140 -0.43 15.30 2.31
CA ILE A 140 -1.54 15.93 3.02
C ILE A 140 -1.12 17.26 3.69
N THR A 141 0.16 17.42 3.97
CA THR A 141 0.72 18.67 4.52
C THR A 141 0.61 19.86 3.57
N THR A 142 0.40 19.63 2.26
CA THR A 142 0.23 20.74 1.30
C THR A 142 -1.05 21.54 1.58
N ILE A 143 -2.04 20.92 2.22
CA ILE A 143 -3.28 21.60 2.63
C ILE A 143 -3.00 22.68 3.69
N ALA A 144 -2.16 22.39 4.68
CA ALA A 144 -1.80 23.39 5.69
C ALA A 144 -1.07 24.61 5.07
N LYS A 145 -0.34 24.39 3.97
CA LYS A 145 0.37 25.46 3.25
C LYS A 145 -0.58 26.43 2.53
N LEU A 146 -1.84 26.08 2.32
CA LEU A 146 -2.85 27.00 1.77
C LEU A 146 -3.08 28.21 2.67
N ALA A 147 -2.78 28.12 3.97
CA ALA A 147 -2.81 29.28 4.87
C ALA A 147 -1.79 30.37 4.50
N LYS A 148 -0.86 30.11 3.57
CA LYS A 148 0.08 31.12 3.05
C LYS A 148 -0.49 31.92 1.88
N ASP A 149 -1.59 31.46 1.28
CA ASP A 149 -2.28 32.17 0.21
C ASP A 149 -3.40 33.06 0.76
N LYS A 150 -3.33 34.35 0.45
CA LYS A 150 -4.31 35.36 0.87
C LYS A 150 -5.71 35.12 0.30
N LYS A 151 -5.82 34.39 -0.81
CA LYS A 151 -7.08 34.09 -1.49
C LYS A 151 -7.67 32.74 -1.10
N ALA A 152 -6.89 31.87 -0.47
CA ALA A 152 -7.35 30.54 -0.14
C ALA A 152 -8.45 30.58 0.93
N THR A 153 -9.41 29.68 0.76
CA THR A 153 -10.59 29.55 1.60
C THR A 153 -10.74 28.13 2.16
N VAL A 154 -11.64 27.97 3.13
CA VAL A 154 -12.09 26.64 3.57
C VAL A 154 -12.71 25.84 2.43
N GLY A 155 -13.36 26.50 1.48
CA GLY A 155 -13.86 25.87 0.25
C GLY A 155 -12.74 25.19 -0.54
N ASP A 156 -11.56 25.82 -0.63
CA ASP A 156 -10.40 25.23 -1.30
C ASP A 156 -9.88 23.99 -0.58
N VAL A 157 -9.85 24.01 0.76
CA VAL A 157 -9.45 22.84 1.56
C VAL A 157 -10.41 21.67 1.34
N LYS A 158 -11.72 21.92 1.47
CA LYS A 158 -12.77 20.90 1.26
C LYS A 158 -12.71 20.35 -0.16
N ARG A 159 -12.55 21.22 -1.16
CA ARG A 159 -12.41 20.85 -2.58
C ARG A 159 -11.18 19.97 -2.81
N ILE A 160 -10.01 20.37 -2.32
CA ILE A 160 -8.77 19.59 -2.48
C ILE A 160 -8.89 18.20 -1.85
N LEU A 161 -9.48 18.08 -0.66
CA LEU A 161 -9.71 16.78 -0.02
C LEU A 161 -10.68 15.90 -0.81
N GLY A 162 -11.77 16.49 -1.32
CA GLY A 162 -12.73 15.79 -2.16
C GLY A 162 -12.13 15.31 -3.48
N GLU A 163 -11.41 16.18 -4.19
CA GLU A 163 -10.75 15.84 -5.46
C GLU A 163 -9.69 14.73 -5.28
N ARG A 164 -8.97 14.73 -4.14
CA ARG A 164 -7.90 13.76 -3.87
C ARG A 164 -8.36 12.45 -3.23
N GLU A 165 -9.61 12.36 -2.76
CA GLU A 165 -10.14 11.16 -2.09
C GLU A 165 -9.88 9.88 -2.89
N SER A 166 -10.30 9.86 -4.15
CA SER A 166 -10.14 8.69 -5.01
C SER A 166 -8.68 8.33 -5.28
N SER A 167 -7.81 9.33 -5.42
CA SER A 167 -6.38 9.12 -5.66
C SER A 167 -5.66 8.60 -4.43
N TYR A 168 -5.95 9.13 -3.24
CA TYR A 168 -5.40 8.63 -1.99
C TYR A 168 -5.86 7.20 -1.69
N ILE A 169 -7.12 6.87 -1.92
CA ILE A 169 -7.61 5.49 -1.70
C ILE A 169 -6.98 4.52 -2.69
N ARG A 170 -6.90 4.87 -3.98
CA ARG A 170 -6.21 4.03 -5.00
C ARG A 170 -4.74 3.81 -4.65
N ALA A 171 -4.04 4.85 -4.22
CA ALA A 171 -2.66 4.75 -3.82
C ALA A 171 -2.46 3.90 -2.55
N GLY A 172 -3.34 4.08 -1.55
CA GLY A 172 -3.36 3.23 -0.35
C GLY A 172 -3.61 1.76 -0.67
N MET A 173 -4.54 1.46 -1.59
CA MET A 173 -4.78 0.10 -2.07
C MET A 173 -3.53 -0.50 -2.73
N TYR A 174 -2.85 0.27 -3.59
CA TYR A 174 -1.61 -0.18 -4.23
C TYR A 174 -0.55 -0.56 -3.19
N PHE A 175 -0.36 0.27 -2.16
CA PHE A 175 0.63 -0.01 -1.13
C PHE A 175 0.26 -1.19 -0.22
N VAL A 176 -1.02 -1.31 0.16
CA VAL A 176 -1.50 -2.46 0.94
C VAL A 176 -1.31 -3.76 0.16
N ASN A 177 -1.61 -3.75 -1.14
CA ASN A 177 -1.40 -4.91 -2.01
C ASN A 177 0.08 -5.29 -2.11
N ASN A 178 0.96 -4.31 -2.32
CA ASN A 178 2.40 -4.56 -2.37
C ASN A 178 2.95 -5.06 -1.02
N LEU A 179 2.51 -4.50 0.10
CA LEU A 179 2.94 -4.94 1.43
C LEU A 179 2.47 -6.37 1.73
N ALA A 180 1.25 -6.73 1.30
CA ALA A 180 0.77 -8.09 1.42
C ALA A 180 1.60 -9.03 0.54
N PHE A 181 1.90 -8.64 -0.69
CA PHE A 181 2.77 -9.39 -1.59
C PHE A 181 4.15 -9.62 -0.97
N GLU A 182 4.81 -8.56 -0.51
CA GLU A 182 6.11 -8.63 0.16
C GLU A 182 6.05 -9.56 1.36
N LYS A 183 5.03 -9.47 2.23
CA LYS A 183 4.88 -10.35 3.38
C LYS A 183 4.68 -11.82 2.99
N ILE A 184 3.91 -12.10 1.95
CA ILE A 184 3.67 -13.47 1.49
C ILE A 184 4.96 -14.08 0.93
N PHE A 185 5.73 -13.30 0.17
CA PHE A 185 6.91 -13.81 -0.54
C PHE A 185 8.26 -13.46 0.09
N HIS A 186 8.32 -12.83 1.27
CA HIS A 186 9.56 -12.30 1.86
C HIS A 186 10.68 -13.33 2.07
N ASN A 187 10.32 -14.61 2.23
CA ASN A 187 11.26 -15.70 2.47
C ASN A 187 11.69 -16.45 1.21
N PHE A 188 11.18 -16.05 0.03
CA PHE A 188 11.49 -16.74 -1.22
C PHE A 188 12.42 -15.90 -2.07
N ASP A 189 13.49 -16.53 -2.58
CA ASP A 189 14.29 -15.95 -3.64
C ASP A 189 13.58 -16.10 -5.01
N GLN A 190 13.98 -15.28 -5.97
CA GLN A 190 13.37 -15.25 -7.30
C GLN A 190 13.49 -16.59 -8.04
N ALA A 191 14.62 -17.29 -7.90
CA ALA A 191 14.87 -18.54 -8.60
C ALA A 191 14.00 -19.67 -8.05
N ALA A 192 13.76 -19.69 -6.74
CA ALA A 192 12.84 -20.57 -6.05
C ALA A 192 11.40 -20.40 -6.55
N VAL A 193 10.91 -19.16 -6.61
CA VAL A 193 9.56 -18.86 -7.12
C VAL A 193 9.45 -19.24 -8.59
N ALA A 194 10.42 -18.83 -9.42
CA ALA A 194 10.45 -19.16 -10.85
C ALA A 194 10.40 -20.68 -11.07
N LYS A 195 11.19 -21.45 -10.32
CA LYS A 195 11.23 -22.91 -10.42
C LYS A 195 9.91 -23.57 -10.00
N GLY A 196 9.31 -23.15 -8.89
CA GLY A 196 8.03 -23.70 -8.43
C GLY A 196 6.89 -23.43 -9.41
N LEU A 197 6.88 -22.24 -10.01
CA LEU A 197 5.89 -21.86 -11.01
C LEU A 197 6.00 -22.63 -12.32
N ILE A 198 7.19 -23.08 -12.74
CA ILE A 198 7.35 -23.91 -13.95
C ILE A 198 6.48 -25.18 -13.85
N LEU A 199 6.52 -25.88 -12.70
CA LEU A 199 5.73 -27.10 -12.47
C LEU A 199 4.22 -26.80 -12.54
N TRP A 200 3.82 -25.68 -11.96
CA TRP A 200 2.42 -25.25 -12.01
C TRP A 200 1.98 -24.91 -13.44
N PHE A 201 2.77 -24.15 -14.21
CA PHE A 201 2.46 -23.82 -15.61
C PHE A 201 2.38 -25.05 -16.50
N ASP A 202 3.30 -26.00 -16.30
CA ASP A 202 3.29 -27.29 -16.99
C ASP A 202 1.98 -28.04 -16.74
N SER A 203 1.53 -28.13 -15.48
CA SER A 203 0.24 -28.73 -15.11
C SER A 203 -0.99 -28.04 -15.73
N LYS A 204 -0.84 -26.78 -16.15
CA LYS A 204 -1.88 -25.98 -16.82
C LYS A 204 -1.75 -25.99 -18.34
N GLY A 205 -0.83 -26.78 -18.91
CA GLY A 205 -0.63 -26.91 -20.35
C GLY A 205 0.18 -25.76 -20.96
N PHE A 206 1.04 -25.10 -20.18
CA PHE A 206 1.93 -24.05 -20.66
C PHE A 206 3.39 -24.46 -20.55
N GLU A 207 4.23 -23.89 -21.41
CA GLU A 207 5.68 -23.99 -21.33
C GLU A 207 6.36 -22.63 -21.43
N ILE A 208 7.60 -22.56 -20.95
CA ILE A 208 8.40 -21.34 -20.96
C ILE A 208 8.91 -21.08 -22.39
N ALA A 209 8.40 -20.03 -23.03
CA ALA A 209 8.79 -19.61 -24.37
C ALA A 209 10.02 -18.71 -24.38
N ASP A 210 10.24 -17.94 -23.31
CA ASP A 210 11.42 -17.09 -23.11
C ASP A 210 12.10 -17.42 -21.77
N PRO A 211 13.00 -18.43 -21.74
CA PRO A 211 13.67 -18.85 -20.51
C PRO A 211 14.56 -17.77 -19.88
N VAL A 212 15.14 -16.88 -20.69
CA VAL A 212 16.04 -15.83 -20.21
C VAL A 212 15.24 -14.70 -19.58
N GLY A 213 14.18 -14.23 -20.26
CA GLY A 213 13.27 -13.25 -19.68
C GLY A 213 12.58 -13.77 -18.41
N TYR A 214 12.11 -15.02 -18.44
CA TYR A 214 11.49 -15.66 -17.28
C TYR A 214 12.43 -15.77 -16.08
N ALA A 215 13.67 -16.21 -16.28
CA ALA A 215 14.63 -16.36 -15.18
C ALA A 215 14.99 -15.03 -14.51
N ASN A 216 14.94 -13.92 -15.26
CA ASN A 216 15.27 -12.58 -14.75
C ASN A 216 14.04 -11.76 -14.31
N ALA A 217 12.82 -12.27 -14.49
CA ALA A 217 11.60 -11.58 -14.10
C ALA A 217 11.46 -11.47 -12.57
N GLU A 218 11.02 -10.31 -12.09
CA GLU A 218 10.76 -10.10 -10.66
C GLU A 218 9.65 -11.04 -10.16
N ILE A 219 9.66 -11.35 -8.87
CA ILE A 219 8.66 -12.24 -8.24
C ILE A 219 7.23 -11.79 -8.55
N GLN A 220 6.96 -10.48 -8.55
CA GLN A 220 5.64 -9.92 -8.90
C GLN A 220 5.23 -10.24 -10.33
N GLU A 221 6.16 -10.10 -11.29
CA GLU A 221 5.89 -10.45 -12.69
C GLU A 221 5.62 -11.96 -12.83
N LEU A 222 6.42 -12.79 -12.16
CA LEU A 222 6.31 -14.25 -12.19
C LEU A 222 4.97 -14.73 -11.63
N VAL A 223 4.58 -14.25 -10.44
CA VAL A 223 3.30 -14.60 -9.81
C VAL A 223 2.13 -14.05 -10.64
N GLY A 224 2.26 -12.86 -11.23
CA GLY A 224 1.25 -12.25 -12.10
C GLY A 224 0.89 -13.08 -13.34
N LEU A 225 1.77 -13.98 -13.80
CA LEU A 225 1.45 -14.93 -14.88
C LEU A 225 0.33 -15.90 -14.49
N ARG A 226 0.25 -16.30 -13.20
CA ARG A 226 -0.86 -17.16 -12.71
C ARG A 226 -2.20 -16.46 -12.88
N ASP A 227 -2.28 -15.18 -12.54
CA ASP A 227 -3.50 -14.39 -12.68
C ASP A 227 -3.94 -14.27 -14.14
N GLN A 228 -2.98 -14.06 -15.05
CA GLN A 228 -3.25 -13.96 -16.49
C GLN A 228 -3.79 -15.29 -17.04
N ILE A 229 -3.21 -16.42 -16.63
CA ILE A 229 -3.71 -17.75 -17.02
C ILE A 229 -5.13 -17.98 -16.50
N LYS A 230 -5.43 -17.61 -15.25
CA LYS A 230 -6.78 -17.78 -14.66
C LYS A 230 -7.84 -16.91 -15.33
N LYS A 231 -7.49 -15.70 -15.77
CA LYS A 231 -8.44 -14.72 -16.34
C LYS A 231 -8.69 -14.87 -17.84
N GLY A 232 -7.92 -15.72 -18.52
CA GLY A 232 -7.98 -15.90 -19.96
C GLY A 232 -6.65 -15.48 -20.60
N PRO A 233 -5.86 -16.42 -21.17
CA PRO A 233 -4.54 -16.13 -21.69
C PRO A 233 -4.63 -15.41 -23.04
N GLU A 234 -4.72 -14.09 -23.05
CA GLU A 234 -4.66 -13.31 -24.31
C GLU A 234 -3.20 -13.06 -24.73
N HIS A 235 -2.32 -12.69 -23.79
CA HIS A 235 -0.87 -12.55 -24.00
C HIS A 235 -0.09 -12.89 -22.73
N LEU A 236 0.69 -13.97 -22.76
CA LEU A 236 1.58 -14.37 -21.66
C LEU A 236 3.02 -14.07 -22.03
N LYS A 237 3.62 -13.04 -21.42
CA LYS A 237 4.93 -12.47 -21.77
C LYS A 237 6.06 -13.51 -21.91
N TYR A 238 6.03 -14.57 -21.11
CA TYR A 238 7.09 -15.60 -21.05
C TYR A 238 6.62 -17.02 -21.38
N LEU A 239 5.31 -17.21 -21.61
CA LEU A 239 4.70 -18.53 -21.69
C LEU A 239 4.02 -18.72 -23.04
N ARG A 240 3.97 -19.97 -23.52
CA ARG A 240 3.11 -20.38 -24.63
C ARG A 240 2.34 -21.64 -24.26
N ALA A 241 1.17 -21.83 -24.87
CA ALA A 241 0.42 -23.08 -24.71
C ALA A 241 1.20 -24.23 -25.35
N LYS A 242 1.15 -25.40 -24.72
CA LYS A 242 1.67 -26.64 -25.28
C LYS A 242 0.73 -27.12 -26.39
N GLU A 243 1.32 -27.55 -27.50
CA GLU A 243 0.61 -28.18 -28.62
C GLU A 243 0.19 -29.61 -28.29
#